data_AF-A0A1D1XQ42-F1
#
_entry.id   AF-A0A1D1XQ42-F1
#
_cell.length_a   1.000
_cell.length_b   1.000
_cell.length_c   1.000
_cell.angle_alpha   90.00
_cell.angle_beta   90.00
_cell.angle_gamma   90.00
#
_symmetry.space_group_name_H-M   'P 1'
#
loop_
_entity.id
_entity.type
_entity.pdbx_description
1 polymer ?
#
loop_
_entity_poly.entity_id
_entity_poly.type
_entity_poly.pdbx_seq_one_letter_code
_entity_poly.pdbx_strand_id
1 'polypeptide(L)'
;LKAFFLGAQRPATQSLWGYLAIVSPRYPARGPTVADKPPSSSSPTRREEVEDPKIYKVEEEGAQGHQARASPVHPPPLSLLVDLSRTAPALLPPAMDPPHDVNLNAAHSMGTTIIGVTYDGGVVLGADSRTSTGMYVANRASDKITQLTDNVYVCRSGSAADSQIVSDYVRYFLHQHTIQLCQPSTVKVAANLIRLLSYQNKNMLETGLIVGGWDKYDGGQIYSVPLGGTILKQPFAVGGSGSTYILGFMDQAWKDGMSHDEAEKLVVKAVSLAIARDGASGGVVRTVTIDADGVTKNFYTGDSLSLWHEELEPKNSLLDLLSAGSPEPMST
;
A
#
# COMPACT_ATOMS: atom_id res chain seq x y z
N LEU A 1 31.31 11.10 60.18
CA LEU A 1 31.58 12.54 60.04
C LEU A 1 30.57 13.06 59.01
N LYS A 2 29.55 13.87 59.35
CA LYS A 2 29.58 15.35 59.46
C LYS A 2 30.42 15.97 58.32
N ALA A 3 29.91 16.58 57.24
CA ALA A 3 28.82 17.55 56.97
C ALA A 3 29.30 19.03 56.95
N PHE A 4 28.85 19.78 55.91
CA PHE A 4 29.03 21.24 55.65
C PHE A 4 30.47 21.74 55.33
N PHE A 5 30.71 22.85 54.59
CA PHE A 5 29.83 23.94 54.10
C PHE A 5 30.31 24.59 52.76
N LEU A 6 29.35 25.17 52.02
CA LEU A 6 29.40 26.38 51.15
C LEU A 6 29.75 26.24 49.64
N GLY A 7 29.14 26.98 48.67
CA GLY A 7 27.86 27.72 48.74
C GLY A 7 27.61 28.95 47.81
N ALA A 8 27.59 28.81 46.47
CA ALA A 8 27.15 29.84 45.50
C ALA A 8 26.57 29.20 44.22
N GLN A 9 25.59 29.71 43.46
CA GLN A 9 24.62 30.82 43.62
C GLN A 9 23.39 30.50 42.72
N ARG A 10 22.17 30.90 43.12
CA ARG A 10 20.94 31.02 42.27
C ARG A 10 20.64 32.52 42.12
N PRO A 11 19.85 33.05 41.14
CA PRO A 11 18.67 32.47 40.44
C PRO A 11 18.81 32.57 38.88
N ALA A 12 17.82 32.36 37.99
CA ALA A 12 16.37 32.56 38.08
C ALA A 12 15.53 31.74 37.07
N THR A 13 14.25 31.61 37.40
CA THR A 13 13.17 31.08 36.56
C THR A 13 12.50 32.20 35.75
N GLN A 14 12.40 32.08 34.42
CA GLN A 14 11.43 32.85 33.63
C GLN A 14 11.08 32.18 32.29
N SER A 15 9.76 32.08 32.03
CA SER A 15 9.09 31.91 30.72
C SER A 15 9.67 30.94 29.67
N LEU A 16 9.23 29.68 29.72
CA LEU A 16 9.07 28.81 28.53
C LEU A 16 7.66 28.97 27.95
N TRP A 17 7.35 30.18 27.47
CA TRP A 17 6.19 30.49 26.62
C TRP A 17 6.72 31.24 25.40
N GLY A 18 7.09 30.51 24.34
CA GLY A 18 7.72 31.15 23.18
C GLY A 18 8.44 30.27 22.16
N TYR A 19 8.06 29.00 21.98
CA TYR A 19 8.56 28.16 20.87
C TYR A 19 7.49 27.17 20.34
N LEU A 20 6.26 27.66 20.13
CA LEU A 20 5.22 26.91 19.42
C LEU A 20 4.36 27.82 18.51
N ALA A 21 5.00 28.40 17.50
CA ALA A 21 4.37 29.08 16.36
C ALA A 21 5.39 29.13 15.19
N ILE A 22 4.91 29.35 13.94
CA ILE A 22 5.71 29.46 12.69
C ILE A 22 6.14 28.07 12.15
N VAL A 23 5.59 27.50 11.06
CA VAL A 23 4.58 27.93 10.06
C VAL A 23 3.65 26.77 9.67
N SER A 24 2.36 27.03 9.49
CA SER A 24 1.47 26.28 8.59
C SER A 24 0.71 27.26 7.69
N PRO A 25 0.74 27.13 6.34
CA PRO A 25 -0.04 27.99 5.47
C PRO A 25 -1.54 27.68 5.59
N ARG A 26 -2.33 28.61 6.15
CA ARG A 26 -3.79 28.53 6.13
C ARG A 26 -4.31 28.99 4.76
N TYR A 27 -5.01 28.11 4.05
CA TYR A 27 -5.86 28.52 2.93
C TYR A 27 -7.02 29.39 3.45
N PRO A 28 -7.31 30.55 2.84
CA PRO A 28 -8.46 31.38 3.23
C PRO A 28 -9.75 30.82 2.62
N ALA A 29 -10.68 30.38 3.48
CA ALA A 29 -12.03 30.03 3.05
C ALA A 29 -12.80 31.30 2.64
N ARG A 30 -13.05 31.48 1.33
CA ARG A 30 -14.08 32.40 0.82
C ARG A 30 -15.36 31.60 0.58
N GLY A 31 -16.39 31.87 1.36
CA GLY A 31 -17.74 31.41 1.04
C GLY A 31 -18.41 32.34 0.01
N PRO A 32 -19.23 31.82 -0.92
CA PRO A 32 -20.18 32.62 -1.67
C PRO A 32 -21.51 32.70 -0.91
N THR A 33 -21.98 33.92 -0.66
CA THR A 33 -23.39 34.18 -0.33
C THR A 33 -24.27 33.88 -1.55
N VAL A 34 -25.30 33.05 -1.38
CA VAL A 34 -26.34 32.83 -2.40
C VAL A 34 -27.70 33.18 -1.78
N ALA A 35 -28.46 34.03 -2.45
CA ALA A 35 -29.79 34.46 -2.04
C ALA A 35 -30.88 33.57 -2.67
N ASP A 36 -32.07 33.58 -2.05
CA ASP A 36 -33.20 32.70 -2.37
C ASP A 36 -33.95 33.00 -3.69
N LYS A 37 -34.64 31.95 -4.17
CA LYS A 37 -35.76 31.88 -5.16
C LYS A 37 -35.44 32.02 -6.66
N PRO A 38 -36.28 31.40 -7.54
CA PRO A 38 -36.84 30.04 -7.49
C PRO A 38 -36.69 29.29 -8.86
N PRO A 39 -37.00 27.99 -8.98
CA PRO A 39 -36.91 27.30 -10.27
C PRO A 39 -38.13 27.59 -11.17
N SER A 40 -37.89 27.82 -12.46
CA SER A 40 -38.90 27.77 -13.52
C SER A 40 -38.44 26.90 -14.69
N SER A 41 -39.39 26.28 -15.36
CA SER A 41 -39.20 25.20 -16.32
C SER A 41 -38.96 25.70 -17.75
N SER A 42 -38.00 25.11 -18.47
CA SER A 42 -38.22 24.51 -19.82
C SER A 42 -36.90 24.00 -20.44
N SER A 43 -36.98 22.86 -21.14
CA SER A 43 -36.02 22.49 -22.19
C SER A 43 -36.51 23.05 -23.53
N PRO A 44 -35.65 23.22 -24.57
CA PRO A 44 -35.45 22.10 -25.50
C PRO A 44 -34.09 22.02 -26.26
N THR A 45 -33.68 20.77 -26.51
CA THR A 45 -32.98 20.24 -27.72
C THR A 45 -31.76 20.92 -28.39
N ARG A 46 -30.67 20.14 -28.40
CA ARG A 46 -29.84 19.73 -29.57
C ARG A 46 -28.88 20.75 -30.22
N ARG A 47 -27.58 20.49 -30.02
CA ARG A 47 -26.58 20.23 -31.09
C ARG A 47 -25.35 19.52 -30.49
N GLU A 48 -24.72 18.67 -31.30
CA GLU A 48 -23.45 18.02 -30.98
C GLU A 48 -22.30 18.97 -31.32
N GLU A 49 -21.37 19.18 -30.38
CA GLU A 49 -20.03 19.66 -30.68
C GLU A 49 -19.04 18.73 -29.98
N VAL A 50 -18.08 18.23 -30.76
CA VAL A 50 -16.99 17.36 -30.30
C VAL A 50 -15.82 18.27 -29.92
N GLU A 51 -15.58 18.46 -28.62
CA GLU A 51 -14.33 19.08 -28.14
C GLU A 51 -13.24 18.00 -27.99
N ASP A 52 -12.17 18.10 -28.78
CA ASP A 52 -10.96 17.31 -28.64
C ASP A 52 -10.23 17.57 -27.30
N PRO A 53 -9.46 16.59 -26.79
CA PRO A 53 -8.84 16.69 -25.46
C PRO A 53 -7.78 17.80 -25.38
N LYS A 54 -7.95 18.69 -24.40
CA LYS A 54 -7.03 19.81 -24.12
C LYS A 54 -5.65 19.31 -23.65
N ILE A 55 -4.68 19.36 -24.56
CA ILE A 55 -3.25 19.17 -24.27
C ILE A 55 -2.75 20.39 -23.48
N TYR A 56 -2.43 20.21 -22.21
CA TYR A 56 -1.79 21.25 -21.40
C TYR A 56 -0.28 21.26 -21.63
N LYS A 57 0.21 22.22 -22.42
CA LYS A 57 1.63 22.61 -22.40
C LYS A 57 1.92 23.35 -21.10
N VAL A 58 3.00 22.98 -20.43
CA VAL A 58 3.60 23.76 -19.34
C VAL A 58 4.76 24.55 -19.94
N GLU A 59 4.68 25.88 -19.91
CA GLU A 59 5.79 26.76 -20.27
C GLU A 59 6.66 27.01 -19.03
N GLU A 60 7.98 26.97 -19.20
CA GLU A 60 8.94 27.26 -18.12
C GLU A 60 9.14 28.78 -17.96
N GLU A 61 8.66 29.35 -16.84
CA GLU A 61 9.18 30.62 -16.35
C GLU A 61 10.16 30.39 -15.19
N GLY A 62 11.39 30.88 -15.37
CA GLY A 62 12.48 30.65 -14.42
C GLY A 62 12.44 31.57 -13.20
N ALA A 63 12.53 30.98 -12.00
CA ALA A 63 12.74 31.70 -10.75
C ALA A 63 14.10 31.35 -10.13
N GLN A 64 15.06 32.28 -10.19
CA GLN A 64 16.32 32.16 -9.46
C GLN A 64 16.08 32.36 -7.96
N GLY A 65 16.29 31.30 -7.16
CA GLY A 65 16.10 31.31 -5.71
C GLY A 65 17.19 30.54 -4.96
N HIS A 66 17.82 31.20 -4.01
CA HIS A 66 19.00 30.75 -3.26
C HIS A 66 18.91 29.30 -2.70
N GLN A 67 19.95 28.51 -2.94
CA GLN A 67 20.11 27.17 -2.35
C GLN A 67 20.44 27.24 -0.85
N ALA A 68 19.54 26.77 0.00
CA ALA A 68 19.87 26.37 1.37
C ALA A 68 20.22 24.87 1.38
N ARG A 69 21.48 24.52 1.71
CA ARG A 69 21.89 23.12 1.89
C ARG A 69 21.20 22.51 3.11
N ALA A 70 20.32 21.54 2.90
CA ALA A 70 19.84 20.66 3.96
C ALA A 70 20.95 19.64 4.32
N SER A 71 21.33 19.59 5.59
CA SER A 71 22.24 18.56 6.11
C SER A 71 21.55 17.19 6.17
N PRO A 72 22.25 16.06 6.00
CA PRO A 72 21.64 14.74 6.15
C PRO A 72 21.16 14.52 7.58
N VAL A 73 19.85 14.30 7.75
CA VAL A 73 19.28 13.90 9.04
C VAL A 73 19.44 12.39 9.19
N HIS A 74 20.36 11.95 10.04
CA HIS A 74 20.42 10.55 10.44
C HIS A 74 19.16 10.17 11.23
N PRO A 75 18.50 9.04 10.92
CA PRO A 75 17.46 8.52 11.80
C PRO A 75 18.10 8.11 13.14
N PRO A 76 17.43 8.34 14.28
CA PRO A 76 17.97 7.96 15.58
C PRO A 76 18.07 6.44 15.70
N PRO A 77 19.02 5.91 16.49
CA PRO A 77 19.06 4.49 16.81
C PRO A 77 17.77 4.06 17.52
N LEU A 78 17.29 2.85 17.21
CA LEU A 78 16.01 2.29 17.68
C LEU A 78 15.82 2.32 19.21
N SER A 79 16.90 2.40 19.98
CA SER A 79 16.87 2.55 21.45
C SER A 79 16.18 3.84 21.92
N LEU A 80 16.29 4.95 21.17
CA LEU A 80 15.76 6.26 21.59
C LEU A 80 14.24 6.39 21.43
N LEU A 81 13.65 5.69 20.45
CA LEU A 81 12.19 5.78 20.23
C LEU A 81 11.40 5.02 21.31
N VAL A 82 11.98 3.94 21.85
CA VAL A 82 11.39 3.16 22.95
C VAL A 82 11.39 3.97 24.26
N ASP A 83 12.36 4.86 24.47
CA ASP A 83 12.56 5.54 25.74
C ASP A 83 11.56 6.69 26.00
N LEU A 84 11.06 7.33 24.93
CA LEU A 84 10.00 8.35 25.05
C LEU A 84 8.68 7.76 25.59
N SER A 85 8.38 6.50 25.27
CA SER A 85 7.19 5.81 25.78
C SER A 85 7.23 5.56 27.29
N ARG A 86 8.43 5.57 27.89
CA ARG A 86 8.68 5.22 29.30
C ARG A 86 8.85 6.44 30.21
N THR A 87 9.18 7.61 29.67
CA THR A 87 9.68 8.74 30.46
C THR A 87 8.66 9.85 30.74
N ALA A 88 7.55 9.95 29.99
CA ALA A 88 6.55 11.01 30.21
C ALA A 88 5.10 10.67 29.79
N PRO A 89 4.39 9.74 30.47
CA PRO A 89 2.99 9.43 30.17
C PRO A 89 2.00 10.59 30.47
N ALA A 90 2.42 11.60 31.24
CA ALA A 90 1.55 12.67 31.75
C ALA A 90 1.30 13.86 30.80
N LEU A 91 1.81 13.81 29.57
CA LEU A 91 1.66 14.89 28.56
C LEU A 91 0.66 14.56 27.44
N LEU A 92 0.02 13.39 27.49
CA LEU A 92 -1.05 13.01 26.56
C LEU A 92 -2.41 13.54 27.07
N PRO A 93 -3.29 14.05 26.18
CA PRO A 93 -4.66 14.38 26.57
C PRO A 93 -5.40 13.11 27.02
N PRO A 94 -6.34 13.20 27.97
CA PRO A 94 -7.08 12.03 28.43
C PRO A 94 -7.85 11.41 27.27
N ALA A 95 -7.63 10.12 27.03
CA ALA A 95 -8.35 9.38 26.00
C ALA A 95 -9.84 9.33 26.35
N MET A 96 -10.69 9.51 25.34
CA MET A 96 -12.10 9.18 25.44
C MET A 96 -12.22 7.66 25.45
N ASP A 97 -12.68 7.07 26.56
CA ASP A 97 -12.86 5.62 26.66
C ASP A 97 -13.83 5.12 25.58
N PRO A 98 -13.43 4.17 24.72
CA PRO A 98 -14.34 3.58 23.73
C PRO A 98 -15.31 2.58 24.36
N PRO A 99 -16.39 2.24 23.65
CA PRO A 99 -17.30 1.17 24.07
C PRO A 99 -16.56 -0.16 24.31
N HIS A 100 -17.01 -0.90 25.33
CA HIS A 100 -16.26 -1.97 26.01
C HIS A 100 -15.84 -3.21 25.17
N ASP A 101 -16.19 -3.27 23.88
CA ASP A 101 -15.98 -4.43 23.01
C ASP A 101 -14.80 -4.27 22.02
N VAL A 102 -14.19 -3.08 21.93
CA VAL A 102 -13.01 -2.83 21.07
C VAL A 102 -11.73 -2.75 21.89
N ASN A 103 -10.91 -3.80 21.81
CA ASN A 103 -9.56 -3.78 22.37
C ASN A 103 -8.66 -2.85 21.54
N LEU A 104 -8.55 -1.58 21.96
CA LEU A 104 -7.64 -0.58 21.36
C LEU A 104 -6.17 -1.03 21.32
N ASN A 105 -5.77 -1.93 22.22
CA ASN A 105 -4.39 -2.42 22.34
C ASN A 105 -4.14 -3.70 21.54
N ALA A 106 -5.15 -4.22 20.82
CA ALA A 106 -4.94 -5.31 19.88
C ALA A 106 -4.13 -4.79 18.68
N ALA A 107 -3.15 -5.57 18.23
CA ALA A 107 -2.39 -5.24 17.03
C ALA A 107 -3.35 -4.99 15.85
N HIS A 108 -3.11 -3.90 15.11
CA HIS A 108 -3.93 -3.56 13.95
C HIS A 108 -3.62 -4.52 12.80
N SER A 109 -4.25 -5.70 12.83
CA SER A 109 -4.20 -6.67 11.74
C SER A 109 -4.89 -6.07 10.52
N MET A 110 -4.10 -5.56 9.59
CA MET A 110 -4.58 -4.92 8.36
C MET A 110 -4.62 -5.98 7.27
N GLY A 111 -5.83 -6.36 6.84
CA GLY A 111 -5.98 -7.31 5.76
C GLY A 111 -5.46 -6.76 4.44
N THR A 112 -5.06 -7.68 3.57
CA THR A 112 -4.29 -7.43 2.35
C THR A 112 -4.28 -8.69 1.50
N THR A 113 -4.25 -8.52 0.19
CA THR A 113 -3.84 -9.53 -0.77
C THR A 113 -2.51 -9.06 -1.39
N ILE A 114 -1.47 -9.88 -1.25
CA ILE A 114 -0.22 -9.73 -2.02
C ILE A 114 0.07 -11.03 -2.76
N ILE A 115 0.62 -10.90 -3.96
CA ILE A 115 0.98 -12.01 -4.83
C ILE A 115 2.27 -11.69 -5.59
N GLY A 116 3.04 -12.71 -5.92
CA GLY A 116 4.08 -12.64 -6.93
C GLY A 116 4.11 -13.92 -7.76
N VAL A 117 4.35 -13.80 -9.06
CA VAL A 117 4.44 -14.90 -10.02
C VAL A 117 5.69 -14.74 -10.90
N THR A 118 6.51 -15.79 -11.03
CA THR A 118 7.58 -15.86 -12.04
C THR A 118 6.99 -16.21 -13.41
N TYR A 119 7.54 -15.62 -14.47
CA TYR A 119 7.18 -15.90 -15.86
C TYR A 119 8.46 -15.99 -16.72
N ASP A 120 8.34 -16.44 -17.97
CA ASP A 120 9.50 -16.51 -18.87
C ASP A 120 10.03 -15.10 -19.21
N GLY A 121 11.16 -14.75 -18.60
CA GLY A 121 11.81 -13.44 -18.71
C GLY A 121 11.85 -12.61 -17.42
N GLY A 122 10.96 -12.84 -16.45
CA GLY A 122 10.83 -11.93 -15.30
C GLY A 122 9.88 -12.36 -14.18
N VAL A 123 9.40 -11.36 -13.42
CA VAL A 123 8.40 -11.54 -12.37
C VAL A 123 7.30 -10.49 -12.46
N VAL A 124 6.07 -10.87 -12.12
CA VAL A 124 4.96 -9.93 -11.88
C VAL A 124 4.60 -9.98 -10.40
N LEU A 125 4.65 -8.83 -9.75
CA LEU A 125 4.11 -8.61 -8.40
C LEU A 125 2.73 -7.98 -8.48
N GLY A 126 1.85 -8.31 -7.53
CA GLY A 126 0.49 -7.77 -7.45
C GLY A 126 0.03 -7.52 -6.02
N ALA A 127 -0.79 -6.49 -5.83
CA ALA A 127 -1.40 -6.19 -4.54
C ALA A 127 -2.75 -5.45 -4.69
N ASP A 128 -3.63 -5.63 -3.71
CA ASP A 128 -4.79 -4.75 -3.51
C ASP A 128 -4.38 -3.43 -2.82
N SER A 129 -5.29 -2.46 -2.71
CA SER A 129 -5.01 -1.13 -2.18
C SER A 129 -5.79 -0.72 -0.93
N ARG A 130 -6.63 -1.61 -0.39
CA ARG A 130 -7.40 -1.35 0.84
C ARG A 130 -6.48 -1.42 2.05
N THR A 131 -6.74 -0.61 3.06
CA THR A 131 -6.09 -0.71 4.37
C THR A 131 -7.17 -0.54 5.42
N SER A 132 -7.38 -1.58 6.23
CA SER A 132 -8.50 -1.70 7.17
C SER A 132 -8.04 -1.73 8.62
N THR A 133 -8.61 -0.89 9.46
CA THR A 133 -8.44 -0.93 10.92
C THR A 133 -9.66 -1.64 11.51
N GLY A 134 -9.56 -2.95 11.70
CA GLY A 134 -10.74 -3.80 11.94
C GLY A 134 -11.74 -3.68 10.79
N MET A 135 -13.00 -3.38 11.07
CA MET A 135 -14.03 -3.18 10.05
C MET A 135 -13.94 -1.82 9.32
N TYR A 136 -13.17 -0.86 9.83
CA TYR A 136 -13.09 0.48 9.24
C TYR A 136 -12.07 0.55 8.10
N VAL A 137 -12.49 1.03 6.92
CA VAL A 137 -11.58 1.23 5.77
C VAL A 137 -10.85 2.56 5.93
N ALA A 138 -9.63 2.51 6.47
CA ALA A 138 -8.77 3.67 6.70
C ALA A 138 -8.19 4.25 5.40
N ASN A 139 -7.87 3.41 4.41
CA ASN A 139 -7.44 3.84 3.07
C ASN A 139 -8.01 2.91 1.99
N ARG A 140 -8.34 3.45 0.82
CA ARG A 140 -8.80 2.70 -0.37
C ARG A 140 -7.75 2.60 -1.47
N ALA A 141 -6.70 3.41 -1.43
CA ALA A 141 -5.72 3.58 -2.52
C ALA A 141 -4.26 3.41 -2.04
N SER A 142 -4.03 2.77 -0.89
CA SER A 142 -2.70 2.51 -0.33
C SER A 142 -1.81 1.74 -1.30
N ASP A 143 -0.54 2.15 -1.46
CA ASP A 143 0.41 1.39 -2.27
C ASP A 143 1.20 0.40 -1.40
N LYS A 144 1.07 -0.88 -1.73
CA LYS A 144 1.66 -1.99 -0.99
C LYS A 144 2.89 -2.59 -1.68
N ILE A 145 3.18 -2.21 -2.93
CA ILE A 145 4.34 -2.70 -3.68
C ILE A 145 5.43 -1.63 -3.64
N THR A 146 6.45 -1.89 -2.84
CA THR A 146 7.46 -0.90 -2.45
C THR A 146 8.79 -1.19 -3.13
N GLN A 147 9.36 -0.19 -3.80
CA GLN A 147 10.67 -0.31 -4.42
C GLN A 147 11.78 -0.41 -3.37
N LEU A 148 12.69 -1.35 -3.54
CA LEU A 148 13.90 -1.51 -2.71
C LEU A 148 15.16 -1.09 -3.47
N THR A 149 15.26 -1.47 -4.74
CA THR A 149 16.29 -1.02 -5.69
C THR A 149 15.64 -0.87 -7.07
N ASP A 150 16.38 -0.47 -8.09
CA ASP A 150 15.88 -0.35 -9.46
C ASP A 150 15.35 -1.69 -10.02
N ASN A 151 15.90 -2.81 -9.54
CA ASN A 151 15.61 -4.17 -9.99
C ASN A 151 14.90 -5.07 -8.95
N VAL A 152 14.58 -4.56 -7.74
CA VAL A 152 13.94 -5.34 -6.66
C VAL A 152 12.85 -4.55 -5.96
N TYR A 153 11.70 -5.20 -5.77
CA TYR A 153 10.52 -4.69 -5.08
C TYR A 153 10.06 -5.66 -3.98
N VAL A 154 9.30 -5.13 -3.02
CA VAL A 154 8.67 -5.92 -1.95
C VAL A 154 7.19 -5.60 -1.86
N CYS A 155 6.35 -6.64 -1.88
CA CYS A 155 4.95 -6.54 -1.51
C CYS A 155 4.81 -6.63 0.01
N ARG A 156 4.04 -5.72 0.60
CA ARG A 156 3.89 -5.55 2.05
C ARG A 156 2.53 -6.02 2.54
N SER A 157 2.51 -6.85 3.59
CA SER A 157 1.30 -7.25 4.32
C SER A 157 1.56 -7.40 5.82
N GLY A 158 0.49 -7.40 6.62
CA GLY A 158 0.54 -7.38 8.08
C GLY A 158 0.40 -5.95 8.63
N SER A 159 1.06 -5.65 9.75
CA SER A 159 1.13 -4.29 10.29
C SER A 159 1.69 -3.33 9.23
N ALA A 160 0.91 -2.29 8.93
CA ALA A 160 1.32 -1.29 7.95
C ALA A 160 2.64 -0.65 8.40
N ALA A 161 2.73 -0.16 9.64
CA ALA A 161 3.91 0.52 10.17
C ALA A 161 5.17 -0.37 10.09
N ASP A 162 5.09 -1.59 10.61
CA ASP A 162 6.22 -2.53 10.67
C ASP A 162 6.76 -2.84 9.27
N SER A 163 5.86 -3.10 8.32
CA SER A 163 6.22 -3.45 6.95
C SER A 163 6.79 -2.25 6.17
N GLN A 164 6.42 -0.99 6.50
CA GLN A 164 7.11 0.19 5.95
C GLN A 164 8.53 0.28 6.50
N ILE A 165 8.67 0.23 7.84
CA ILE A 165 9.96 0.39 8.53
C ILE A 165 10.96 -0.67 8.07
N VAL A 166 10.57 -1.94 7.96
CA VAL A 166 11.43 -3.01 7.42
C VAL A 166 11.85 -2.71 5.97
N SER A 167 10.91 -2.27 5.12
CA SER A 167 11.21 -1.95 3.72
C SER A 167 12.18 -0.77 3.59
N ASP A 168 12.05 0.25 4.44
CA ASP A 168 12.88 1.45 4.41
C ASP A 168 14.30 1.17 4.92
N TYR A 169 14.46 0.40 6.00
CA TYR A 169 15.77 -0.08 6.44
C TYR A 169 16.46 -0.94 5.38
N VAL A 170 15.72 -1.84 4.72
CA VAL A 170 16.26 -2.70 3.67
C VAL A 170 16.68 -1.89 2.44
N ARG A 171 15.86 -0.92 2.00
CA ARG A 171 16.25 0.03 0.93
C ARG A 171 17.54 0.76 1.28
N TYR A 172 17.67 1.26 2.51
CA TYR A 172 18.88 1.95 2.96
C TYR A 172 20.12 1.05 2.88
N PHE A 173 20.07 -0.16 3.44
CA PHE A 173 21.21 -1.10 3.40
C PHE A 173 21.55 -1.56 1.98
N LEU A 174 20.54 -1.81 1.12
CA LEU A 174 20.76 -2.16 -0.28
C LEU A 174 21.38 -1.01 -1.08
N HIS A 175 20.99 0.23 -0.81
CA HIS A 175 21.59 1.39 -1.45
C HIS A 175 23.07 1.57 -1.02
N GLN A 176 23.37 1.41 0.27
CA GLN A 176 24.76 1.39 0.75
C GLN A 176 25.59 0.26 0.12
N HIS A 177 25.05 -0.95 0.06
CA HIS A 177 25.69 -2.12 -0.57
C HIS A 177 25.97 -1.88 -2.07
N THR A 178 25.00 -1.29 -2.78
CA THR A 178 25.12 -0.93 -4.21
C THR A 178 26.21 0.12 -4.45
N ILE A 179 26.32 1.13 -3.57
CA ILE A 179 27.40 2.14 -3.61
C ILE A 179 28.76 1.52 -3.32
N GLN A 180 28.86 0.64 -2.31
CA GLN A 180 30.13 0.04 -1.89
C GLN A 180 30.71 -0.93 -2.93
N LEU A 181 29.85 -1.68 -3.63
CA LEU A 181 30.26 -2.67 -4.64
C LEU A 181 30.21 -2.14 -6.07
N CYS A 182 29.67 -0.94 -6.30
CA CYS A 182 29.40 -0.36 -7.63
C CYS A 182 28.64 -1.34 -8.55
N GLN A 183 27.72 -2.13 -7.99
CA GLN A 183 26.95 -3.16 -8.69
C GLN A 183 25.51 -3.22 -8.15
N PRO A 184 24.49 -3.41 -9.01
CA PRO A 184 23.12 -3.66 -8.57
C PRO A 184 23.03 -4.84 -7.60
N SER A 185 22.21 -4.71 -6.56
CA SER A 185 22.02 -5.77 -5.58
C SER A 185 21.13 -6.90 -6.15
N THR A 186 21.50 -8.15 -5.87
CA THR A 186 20.73 -9.33 -6.31
C THR A 186 19.47 -9.52 -5.47
N VAL A 187 18.45 -10.17 -6.04
CA VAL A 187 17.17 -10.39 -5.34
C VAL A 187 17.39 -11.21 -4.07
N LYS A 188 18.28 -12.20 -4.14
CA LYS A 188 18.73 -13.03 -3.01
C LYS A 188 19.37 -12.24 -1.87
N VAL A 189 20.08 -11.15 -2.13
CA VAL A 189 20.66 -10.29 -1.08
C VAL A 189 19.55 -9.49 -0.38
N ALA A 190 18.66 -8.87 -1.15
CA ALA A 190 17.50 -8.15 -0.61
C ALA A 190 16.62 -9.02 0.29
N ALA A 191 16.28 -10.22 -0.18
CA ALA A 191 15.47 -11.17 0.58
C ALA A 191 16.17 -11.69 1.85
N ASN A 192 17.51 -11.83 1.84
CA ASN A 192 18.27 -12.19 3.04
C ASN A 192 18.37 -11.06 4.08
N LEU A 193 18.43 -9.79 3.66
CA LEU A 193 18.36 -8.65 4.58
C LEU A 193 16.99 -8.56 5.26
N ILE A 194 15.91 -8.75 4.49
CA ILE A 194 14.54 -8.85 5.03
C ILE A 194 14.44 -10.01 6.03
N ARG A 195 14.90 -11.21 5.64
CA ARG A 195 14.94 -12.40 6.52
C ARG A 195 15.64 -12.09 7.84
N LEU A 196 16.80 -11.42 7.81
CA LEU A 196 17.56 -11.11 9.01
C LEU A 196 16.76 -10.20 9.97
N LEU A 197 16.21 -9.09 9.46
CA LEU A 197 15.44 -8.13 10.24
C LEU A 197 14.14 -8.74 10.80
N SER A 198 13.36 -9.41 9.95
CA SER A 198 12.09 -10.05 10.35
C SER A 198 12.32 -11.21 11.32
N TYR A 199 13.35 -12.04 11.14
CA TYR A 199 13.61 -13.17 12.04
C TYR A 199 14.11 -12.72 13.42
N GLN A 200 14.99 -11.73 13.47
CA GLN A 200 15.51 -11.18 14.73
C GLN A 200 14.41 -10.52 15.57
N ASN A 201 13.44 -9.88 14.92
CA ASN A 201 12.36 -9.13 15.57
C ASN A 201 11.00 -9.83 15.47
N LYS A 202 10.97 -11.14 15.23
CA LYS A 202 9.74 -11.93 14.96
C LYS A 202 8.65 -11.90 16.04
N ASN A 203 8.99 -11.49 17.26
CA ASN A 203 8.06 -11.32 18.38
C ASN A 203 7.50 -9.89 18.49
N MET A 204 8.00 -8.96 17.67
CA MET A 204 7.76 -7.51 17.71
C MET A 204 7.23 -6.97 16.38
N LEU A 205 7.46 -7.68 15.26
CA LEU A 205 7.06 -7.27 13.90
C LEU A 205 6.01 -8.24 13.33
N GLU A 206 4.84 -7.71 13.00
CA GLU A 206 3.80 -8.43 12.27
C GLU A 206 3.93 -8.19 10.76
N THR A 207 4.97 -8.77 10.14
CA THR A 207 5.24 -8.59 8.70
C THR A 207 5.14 -9.90 7.93
N GLY A 208 4.32 -9.92 6.88
CA GLY A 208 4.38 -10.90 5.79
C GLY A 208 4.80 -10.20 4.50
N LEU A 209 5.90 -10.62 3.89
CA LEU A 209 6.52 -9.92 2.76
C LEU A 209 6.76 -10.88 1.59
N ILE A 210 6.56 -10.39 0.36
CA ILE A 210 6.98 -11.11 -0.86
C ILE A 210 8.00 -10.23 -1.57
N VAL A 211 9.22 -10.72 -1.73
CA VAL A 211 10.30 -10.04 -2.45
C VAL A 211 10.32 -10.57 -3.87
N GLY A 212 10.16 -9.68 -4.85
CA GLY A 212 10.27 -10.02 -6.27
C GLY A 212 11.27 -9.10 -6.94
N GLY A 213 12.04 -9.63 -7.87
CA GLY A 213 12.94 -8.84 -8.69
C GLY A 213 13.54 -9.64 -9.82
N TRP A 214 14.39 -8.97 -10.58
CA TRP A 214 15.19 -9.58 -11.63
C TRP A 214 16.67 -9.30 -11.36
N ASP A 215 17.54 -10.28 -11.61
CA ASP A 215 18.97 -10.02 -11.70
C ASP A 215 19.65 -10.82 -12.82
N LYS A 216 20.81 -10.32 -13.25
CA LYS A 216 21.58 -10.84 -14.37
C LYS A 216 22.19 -12.24 -14.17
N TYR A 217 22.06 -12.83 -12.99
CA TYR A 217 22.68 -14.12 -12.65
C TYR A 217 21.65 -15.24 -12.64
N ASP A 218 20.54 -15.04 -11.94
CA ASP A 218 19.50 -16.05 -11.75
C ASP A 218 18.14 -15.66 -12.40
N GLY A 219 18.05 -14.52 -13.09
CA GLY A 219 16.85 -14.04 -13.76
C GLY A 219 15.77 -13.52 -12.80
N GLY A 220 14.50 -13.75 -13.16
CA GLY A 220 13.34 -13.44 -12.32
C GLY A 220 13.30 -14.32 -11.07
N GLN A 221 13.24 -13.72 -9.89
CA GLN A 221 13.19 -14.45 -8.61
C GLN A 221 12.10 -13.94 -7.68
N ILE A 222 11.45 -14.88 -6.98
CA ILE A 222 10.48 -14.60 -5.93
C ILE A 222 10.86 -15.32 -4.64
N TYR A 223 10.83 -14.56 -3.55
CA TYR A 223 11.06 -15.05 -2.20
C TYR A 223 9.90 -14.64 -1.29
N SER A 224 9.22 -15.65 -0.72
CA SER A 224 8.24 -15.47 0.34
C SER A 224 8.95 -15.36 1.69
N VAL A 225 8.56 -14.37 2.48
CA VAL A 225 8.98 -14.17 3.88
C VAL A 225 7.71 -14.10 4.73
N PRO A 226 7.22 -15.25 5.25
CA PRO A 226 6.03 -15.28 6.09
C PRO A 226 6.30 -14.72 7.49
N LEU A 227 5.23 -14.53 8.25
CA LEU A 227 5.28 -14.24 9.69
C LEU A 227 6.22 -15.24 10.39
N GLY A 228 7.19 -14.71 11.13
CA GLY A 228 8.30 -15.49 11.70
C GLY A 228 9.65 -15.28 11.00
N GLY A 229 9.68 -14.70 9.79
CA GLY A 229 10.92 -14.24 9.14
C GLY A 229 11.78 -15.34 8.52
N THR A 230 11.21 -16.49 8.17
CA THR A 230 11.89 -17.47 7.31
C THR A 230 11.95 -16.98 5.85
N ILE A 231 12.71 -17.64 4.98
CA ILE A 231 12.76 -17.34 3.55
C ILE A 231 12.47 -18.60 2.74
N LEU A 232 11.61 -18.48 1.72
CA LEU A 232 11.28 -19.56 0.80
C LEU A 232 11.36 -19.04 -0.64
N LYS A 233 12.24 -19.62 -1.48
CA LYS A 233 12.20 -19.36 -2.93
C LYS A 233 11.07 -20.19 -3.53
N GLN A 234 10.16 -19.57 -4.26
CA GLN A 234 8.98 -20.22 -4.85
C GLN A 234 8.70 -19.65 -6.25
N PRO A 235 8.10 -20.43 -7.17
CA PRO A 235 7.72 -19.91 -8.49
C PRO A 235 6.55 -18.91 -8.41
N PHE A 236 5.65 -19.10 -7.45
CA PHE A 236 4.69 -18.09 -7.05
C PHE A 236 4.63 -18.02 -5.52
N ALA A 237 4.27 -16.85 -5.01
CA ALA A 237 4.03 -16.62 -3.59
C ALA A 237 2.74 -15.84 -3.43
N VAL A 238 1.98 -16.14 -2.39
CA VAL A 238 0.72 -15.46 -2.05
C VAL A 238 0.71 -15.18 -0.55
N GLY A 239 0.22 -14.01 -0.14
CA GLY A 239 0.27 -13.57 1.25
C GLY A 239 -0.81 -12.57 1.64
N GLY A 240 -0.86 -12.28 2.94
CA GLY A 240 -1.95 -11.51 3.57
C GLY A 240 -3.25 -12.32 3.70
N SER A 241 -4.30 -11.70 4.25
CA SER A 241 -5.62 -12.33 4.47
C SER A 241 -6.23 -12.92 3.21
N GLY A 242 -6.06 -12.26 2.06
CA GLY A 242 -6.62 -12.68 0.77
C GLY A 242 -6.08 -14.00 0.25
N SER A 243 -4.85 -14.37 0.63
CA SER A 243 -4.17 -15.60 0.17
C SER A 243 -4.99 -16.88 0.42
N THR A 244 -5.73 -16.93 1.54
CA THR A 244 -6.58 -18.05 1.95
C THR A 244 -7.63 -18.40 0.89
N TYR A 245 -8.12 -17.41 0.13
CA TYR A 245 -9.18 -17.59 -0.86
C TYR A 245 -8.65 -18.01 -2.24
N ILE A 246 -7.37 -17.80 -2.51
CA ILE A 246 -6.80 -17.93 -3.87
C ILE A 246 -5.67 -18.94 -4.00
N LEU A 247 -5.16 -19.53 -2.90
CA LEU A 247 -4.11 -20.56 -2.96
C LEU A 247 -4.50 -21.71 -3.91
N GLY A 248 -5.67 -22.32 -3.72
CA GLY A 248 -6.15 -23.42 -4.57
C GLY A 248 -6.51 -23.02 -6.00
N PHE A 249 -6.74 -21.73 -6.26
CA PHE A 249 -6.85 -21.20 -7.63
C PHE A 249 -5.46 -21.12 -8.28
N MET A 250 -4.45 -20.64 -7.55
CA MET A 250 -3.07 -20.55 -8.04
C MET A 250 -2.50 -21.93 -8.37
N ASP A 251 -2.78 -22.96 -7.57
CA ASP A 251 -2.34 -24.35 -7.83
C ASP A 251 -2.88 -24.92 -9.17
N GLN A 252 -3.99 -24.40 -9.68
CA GLN A 252 -4.59 -24.82 -10.97
C GLN A 252 -4.24 -23.89 -12.13
N ALA A 253 -4.13 -22.59 -11.86
CA ALA A 253 -4.02 -21.55 -12.87
C ALA A 253 -2.57 -21.16 -13.18
N TRP A 254 -1.63 -21.32 -12.24
CA TRP A 254 -0.21 -21.13 -12.48
C TRP A 254 0.36 -22.28 -13.31
N LYS A 255 1.25 -21.95 -14.26
CA LYS A 255 2.00 -22.91 -15.06
C LYS A 255 3.45 -22.46 -15.17
N ASP A 256 4.35 -23.42 -15.32
CA ASP A 256 5.75 -23.11 -15.62
C ASP A 256 5.88 -22.56 -17.06
N GLY A 257 6.80 -21.63 -17.27
CA GLY A 257 7.03 -21.00 -18.58
C GLY A 257 5.87 -20.17 -19.15
N MET A 258 4.98 -19.59 -18.33
CA MET A 258 3.98 -18.62 -18.80
C MET A 258 4.63 -17.39 -19.43
N SER A 259 3.96 -16.81 -20.42
CA SER A 259 4.34 -15.50 -20.97
C SER A 259 4.04 -14.34 -20.01
N HIS A 260 4.65 -13.18 -20.25
CA HIS A 260 4.38 -11.92 -19.52
C HIS A 260 2.87 -11.66 -19.37
N ASP A 261 2.15 -11.64 -20.50
CA ASP A 261 0.74 -11.29 -20.56
C ASP A 261 -0.16 -12.29 -19.82
N GLU A 262 0.19 -13.57 -19.84
CA GLU A 262 -0.52 -14.61 -19.09
C GLU A 262 -0.27 -14.46 -17.58
N ALA A 263 0.96 -14.16 -17.17
CA ALA A 263 1.31 -13.95 -15.78
C ALA A 263 0.67 -12.67 -15.21
N GLU A 264 0.63 -11.57 -15.96
CA GLU A 264 -0.06 -10.35 -15.52
C GLU A 264 -1.59 -10.59 -15.42
N LYS A 265 -2.21 -11.22 -16.42
CA LYS A 265 -3.65 -11.58 -16.36
C LYS A 265 -3.94 -12.52 -15.20
N LEU A 266 -3.07 -13.48 -14.91
CA LEU A 266 -3.18 -14.37 -13.76
C LEU A 266 -3.12 -13.60 -12.44
N VAL A 267 -2.15 -12.70 -12.29
CA VAL A 267 -2.01 -11.85 -11.09
C VAL A 267 -3.22 -10.97 -10.89
N VAL A 268 -3.69 -10.26 -11.93
CA VAL A 268 -4.88 -9.39 -11.84
C VAL A 268 -6.12 -10.19 -11.48
N LYS A 269 -6.32 -11.37 -12.10
CA LYS A 269 -7.44 -12.28 -11.80
C LYS A 269 -7.35 -12.88 -10.40
N ALA A 270 -6.17 -13.23 -9.92
CA ALA A 270 -5.99 -13.73 -8.57
C ALA A 270 -6.32 -12.66 -7.52
N VAL A 271 -5.82 -11.43 -7.69
CA VAL A 271 -6.14 -10.35 -6.74
C VAL A 271 -7.61 -9.95 -6.82
N SER A 272 -8.25 -9.90 -8.00
CA SER A 272 -9.68 -9.60 -8.11
C SER A 272 -10.57 -10.66 -7.45
N LEU A 273 -10.24 -11.94 -7.60
CA LEU A 273 -10.92 -13.03 -6.90
C LEU A 273 -10.73 -12.95 -5.37
N ALA A 274 -9.55 -12.55 -4.88
CA ALA A 274 -9.35 -12.31 -3.45
C ALA A 274 -10.17 -11.11 -2.95
N ILE A 275 -10.15 -9.98 -3.68
CA ILE A 275 -10.92 -8.75 -3.37
C ILE A 275 -12.42 -9.04 -3.21
N ALA A 276 -12.97 -9.96 -4.01
CA ALA A 276 -14.39 -10.30 -3.96
C ALA A 276 -14.79 -11.11 -2.70
N ARG A 277 -13.83 -11.74 -1.99
CA ARG A 277 -14.09 -12.70 -0.91
C ARG A 277 -13.48 -12.28 0.43
N ASP A 278 -12.32 -11.65 0.41
CA ASP A 278 -11.67 -11.07 1.58
C ASP A 278 -12.19 -9.65 1.83
N GLY A 279 -13.07 -9.50 2.83
CA GLY A 279 -13.63 -8.19 3.22
C GLY A 279 -12.58 -7.15 3.62
N ALA A 280 -11.37 -7.57 4.02
CA ALA A 280 -10.30 -6.66 4.41
C ALA A 280 -9.41 -6.23 3.21
N SER A 281 -9.45 -6.95 2.09
CA SER A 281 -8.85 -6.54 0.80
C SER A 281 -9.81 -5.70 -0.04
N GLY A 282 -9.30 -4.95 -1.01
CA GLY A 282 -10.12 -4.26 -2.01
C GLY A 282 -9.53 -2.98 -2.61
N GLY A 283 -10.41 -2.18 -3.21
CA GLY A 283 -10.02 -0.95 -3.90
C GLY A 283 -9.63 -1.26 -5.34
N VAL A 284 -8.35 -1.11 -5.65
CA VAL A 284 -7.77 -1.32 -6.98
C VAL A 284 -6.75 -2.46 -6.94
N VAL A 285 -6.37 -2.98 -8.10
CA VAL A 285 -5.21 -3.85 -8.24
C VAL A 285 -4.05 -3.03 -8.79
N ARG A 286 -2.89 -3.11 -8.13
CA ARG A 286 -1.62 -2.62 -8.68
C ARG A 286 -0.75 -3.82 -9.05
N THR A 287 -0.08 -3.74 -10.20
CA THR A 287 0.93 -4.70 -10.61
C THR A 287 2.27 -4.01 -10.87
N VAL A 288 3.35 -4.74 -10.64
CA VAL A 288 4.72 -4.33 -10.99
C VAL A 288 5.38 -5.50 -11.70
N THR A 289 5.59 -5.37 -13.01
CA THR A 289 6.41 -6.28 -13.82
C THR A 289 7.86 -5.85 -13.72
N ILE A 290 8.76 -6.82 -13.55
CA ILE A 290 10.21 -6.62 -13.46
C ILE A 290 10.90 -7.66 -14.34
N ASP A 291 11.70 -7.18 -15.29
CA ASP A 291 12.41 -7.99 -16.28
C ASP A 291 13.82 -7.44 -16.57
N ALA A 292 14.42 -7.84 -17.68
CA ALA A 292 15.74 -7.40 -18.11
C ALA A 292 15.76 -5.98 -18.72
N ASP A 293 14.62 -5.53 -19.27
CA ASP A 293 14.48 -4.24 -19.94
C ASP A 293 14.11 -3.13 -18.95
N GLY A 294 13.41 -3.48 -17.87
CA GLY A 294 13.24 -2.61 -16.70
C GLY A 294 12.07 -2.98 -15.81
N VAL A 295 11.24 -1.96 -15.50
CA VAL A 295 10.11 -2.08 -14.58
C VAL A 295 8.90 -1.35 -15.15
N THR A 296 7.80 -2.08 -15.29
CA THR A 296 6.49 -1.54 -15.68
C THR A 296 5.53 -1.60 -14.51
N LYS A 297 4.77 -0.52 -14.26
CA LYS A 297 3.79 -0.44 -13.17
C LYS A 297 2.40 -0.15 -13.74
N ASN A 298 1.47 -1.10 -13.56
CA ASN A 298 0.10 -0.95 -14.02
C ASN A 298 -0.87 -0.82 -12.84
N PHE A 299 -2.04 -0.24 -13.12
CA PHE A 299 -3.09 0.07 -12.16
C PHE A 299 -4.44 -0.24 -12.80
N TYR A 300 -5.23 -1.08 -12.14
CA TYR A 300 -6.53 -1.54 -12.61
C TYR A 300 -7.62 -1.06 -11.65
N THR A 301 -8.55 -0.24 -12.15
CA THR A 301 -9.67 0.29 -11.36
C THR A 301 -10.60 -0.83 -10.92
N GLY A 302 -11.24 -0.66 -9.77
CA GLY A 302 -12.18 -1.67 -9.23
C GLY A 302 -13.30 -2.03 -10.22
N ASP A 303 -13.75 -1.06 -11.01
CA ASP A 303 -14.82 -1.22 -12.00
C ASP A 303 -14.43 -2.09 -13.20
N SER A 304 -13.13 -2.26 -13.47
CA SER A 304 -12.63 -3.11 -14.58
C SER A 304 -12.33 -4.56 -14.17
N LEU A 305 -12.49 -4.90 -12.89
CA LEU A 305 -12.06 -6.20 -12.35
C LEU A 305 -13.19 -7.25 -12.39
N SER A 306 -12.88 -8.43 -12.92
CA SER A 306 -13.74 -9.60 -12.78
C SER A 306 -13.72 -10.13 -11.34
N LEU A 307 -14.76 -9.79 -10.57
CA LEU A 307 -14.94 -10.23 -9.17
C LEU A 307 -15.39 -11.69 -9.04
N TRP A 308 -15.85 -12.30 -10.13
CA TRP A 308 -16.43 -13.65 -10.16
C TRP A 308 -15.82 -14.44 -11.32
N HIS A 309 -15.53 -15.72 -11.10
CA HIS A 309 -15.14 -16.64 -12.17
C HIS A 309 -16.41 -17.31 -12.69
N GLU A 310 -16.64 -17.25 -13.99
CA GLU A 310 -17.88 -17.69 -14.66
C GLU A 310 -19.12 -16.99 -14.07
N GLU A 311 -19.62 -15.97 -14.79
CA GLU A 311 -21.04 -15.68 -14.65
C GLU A 311 -21.80 -16.96 -15.00
N LEU A 312 -22.56 -17.46 -14.03
CA LEU A 312 -23.82 -18.10 -14.41
C LEU A 312 -24.60 -16.99 -15.11
N GLU A 313 -24.62 -17.06 -16.46
CA GLU A 313 -25.56 -16.33 -17.32
C GLU A 313 -26.85 -16.13 -16.54
N PRO A 314 -27.28 -14.88 -16.27
CA PRO A 314 -28.38 -14.61 -15.36
C PRO A 314 -29.61 -15.35 -15.88
N LYS A 315 -29.88 -16.51 -15.29
CA LYS A 315 -31.04 -17.30 -15.62
C LYS A 315 -32.21 -16.43 -15.26
N ASN A 316 -32.89 -15.93 -16.30
CA ASN A 316 -34.18 -15.27 -16.27
C ASN A 316 -34.91 -15.71 -15.01
N SER A 317 -35.23 -14.75 -14.15
CA SER A 317 -35.82 -15.07 -12.85
C SER A 317 -37.07 -15.92 -13.07
N LEU A 318 -37.53 -16.65 -12.06
CA LEU A 318 -38.74 -17.46 -12.23
C LEU A 318 -39.93 -16.61 -12.72
N LEU A 319 -39.94 -15.30 -12.43
CA LEU A 319 -40.87 -14.32 -12.99
C LEU A 319 -40.66 -14.03 -14.48
N ASP A 320 -39.42 -13.91 -14.96
CA ASP A 320 -39.10 -13.69 -16.38
C ASP A 320 -39.40 -14.92 -17.25
N LEU A 321 -39.25 -16.13 -16.70
CA LEU A 321 -39.67 -17.37 -17.35
C LEU A 321 -41.20 -17.52 -17.38
N LEU A 322 -41.90 -16.99 -16.37
CA LEU A 322 -43.37 -16.97 -16.32
C LEU A 322 -43.97 -15.87 -17.19
N SER A 323 -43.32 -14.71 -17.34
CA SER A 323 -43.80 -13.61 -18.19
C SER A 323 -43.65 -13.91 -19.68
N ALA A 324 -42.62 -14.66 -20.08
CA ALA A 324 -42.46 -15.18 -21.45
C ALA A 324 -43.55 -16.22 -21.84
N GLY A 325 -44.38 -16.67 -20.89
CA GLY A 325 -45.39 -17.69 -21.08
C GLY A 325 -46.78 -17.22 -21.53
N SER A 326 -47.01 -15.91 -21.69
CA SER A 326 -48.29 -15.40 -22.22
C SER A 326 -48.29 -15.41 -23.76
N PRO A 327 -49.06 -16.30 -24.43
CA PRO A 327 -49.23 -16.20 -25.88
C PRO A 327 -49.95 -14.90 -26.22
N GLU A 328 -49.52 -14.22 -27.28
CA GLU A 328 -50.24 -13.06 -27.81
C GLU A 328 -51.68 -13.48 -28.15
N PRO A 329 -52.70 -12.65 -27.83
CA PRO A 329 -54.06 -12.92 -28.27
C PRO A 329 -54.11 -12.84 -29.79
N MET A 330 -54.45 -13.95 -30.45
CA MET A 330 -54.54 -14.02 -31.92
C MET A 330 -55.41 -12.88 -32.44
N SER A 331 -54.86 -12.06 -33.33
CA SER A 331 -55.61 -11.05 -34.06
C SER A 331 -56.59 -11.73 -35.02
N THR A 332 -57.88 -11.61 -34.71
CA THR A 332 -59.02 -11.97 -35.58
C THR A 332 -59.22 -10.95 -36.69
#